data_AF-A0A8K0D6P6-F1
#
_entry.id   AF-A0A8K0D6P6-F1
#
_cell.length_a   1.000
_cell.length_b   1.000
_cell.length_c   1.000
_cell.angle_alpha   90.00
_cell.angle_beta   90.00
_cell.angle_gamma   90.00
#
_symmetry.space_group_name_H-M   'P 1'
#
loop_
_entity.id
_entity.type
_entity.pdbx_description
1 polymer ?
#
loop_
_entity_poly.entity_id
_entity_poly.type
_entity_poly.pdbx_seq_one_letter_code
_entity_poly.pdbx_strand_id
1 'polypeptide(L)'
;MDYETLSENEETFSVDVYTQLKFLNNDDLIKLIKAAIINKNINDASLLTFQMFYNIMAVSIHNKILDQDYHELNEVIKLIKSLKEVNKFDCYIFIDCLLEEFLILPVEIVWWLHKNEIMYFSQYCDMLKPTNIANDLLQIIRSNKEHSIFITQEIMEDLLLELIQGYYRPNPGICRLQRSKAWSDFCFKTLNDLIEQTINIAINETNDTSFANVLQYMHNSKKFLPSVIIKQFYENILHKIMTHDVNQYDLYSSYVYQQLWCSKRITNSLLLIYQEIFEEYCGIQHILQIMNDYEDKINWRFTLAAVGVCIQKSPKGITDIKAISMQFLEESFKGGKLNYFIKAFLFIRQSCLESSLDDYRFWYSNTFGSNSTLKTISNVTLFKFVINTLISLIPYEPKLFLKLHINQGIAAPPKCNSLVFDYKNLCRARLEELKQTPSVLMNGIEIAVLHLAEESTKHNCVCPIMVDILRNRYEEFFNIILPQILRNKMPFTKVKQLLLNQQYITDDVIHFCQPDPDGKIFDEDEEDAFICKK
;
A
#
# COMPACT_ATOMS: atom_id res chain seq x y z
N MET A 1 6.91 -23.87 65.05
CA MET A 1 7.94 -22.83 65.21
C MET A 1 7.23 -21.50 65.14
N ASP A 2 7.50 -20.67 66.15
CA ASP A 2 6.71 -19.51 66.56
C ASP A 2 6.70 -18.35 65.54
N TYR A 3 5.58 -17.63 65.53
CA TYR A 3 5.15 -16.65 64.52
C TYR A 3 5.47 -15.19 64.92
N GLU A 4 6.66 -14.89 65.45
CA GLU A 4 6.96 -13.54 65.97
C GLU A 4 8.26 -12.89 65.47
N THR A 5 8.73 -13.22 64.26
CA THR A 5 9.81 -12.46 63.60
C THR A 5 9.68 -12.50 62.08
N LEU A 6 8.76 -11.72 61.50
CA LEU A 6 8.67 -11.48 60.05
C LEU A 6 8.26 -10.02 59.80
N SER A 7 9.20 -9.09 59.97
CA SER A 7 9.03 -7.70 59.49
C SER A 7 10.26 -7.15 58.75
N GLU A 8 11.23 -7.99 58.42
CA GLU A 8 12.41 -7.60 57.65
C GLU A 8 12.76 -8.78 56.75
N ASN A 9 12.22 -8.80 55.52
CA ASN A 9 12.67 -9.59 54.35
C ASN A 9 11.52 -9.82 53.36
N GLU A 10 11.05 -8.76 52.68
CA GLU A 10 10.09 -8.94 51.57
C GLU A 10 10.77 -9.47 50.29
N GLU A 11 12.06 -9.23 50.08
CA GLU A 11 12.77 -9.65 48.86
C GLU A 11 13.28 -11.10 48.88
N THR A 12 13.63 -11.66 50.05
CA THR A 12 14.11 -13.07 50.15
C THR A 12 12.98 -14.09 50.30
N PHE A 13 11.77 -13.67 50.67
CA PHE A 13 10.61 -14.58 50.75
C PHE A 13 10.01 -14.93 49.39
N SER A 14 10.14 -14.07 48.38
CA SER A 14 9.52 -14.30 47.06
C SER A 14 10.21 -15.43 46.27
N VAL A 15 11.55 -15.48 46.33
CA VAL A 15 12.37 -16.44 45.56
C VAL A 15 12.19 -17.88 46.07
N ASP A 16 12.09 -18.07 47.38
CA ASP A 16 11.97 -19.40 47.99
C ASP A 16 10.58 -20.03 47.72
N VAL A 17 9.53 -19.21 47.74
CA VAL A 17 8.16 -19.64 47.43
C VAL A 17 8.03 -20.01 45.96
N TYR A 18 8.57 -19.18 45.06
CA TYR A 18 8.50 -19.45 43.62
C TYR A 18 9.18 -20.79 43.25
N THR A 19 10.34 -21.08 43.85
CA THR A 19 11.07 -22.32 43.61
C THR A 19 10.28 -23.55 44.08
N GLN A 20 9.53 -23.43 45.19
CA GLN A 20 8.68 -24.51 45.71
C GLN A 20 7.44 -24.75 44.84
N LEU A 21 6.87 -23.70 44.25
CA LEU A 21 5.69 -23.80 43.39
C LEU A 21 5.96 -24.57 42.08
N LYS A 22 7.18 -24.49 41.53
CA LYS A 22 7.56 -25.20 40.29
C LYS A 22 7.41 -26.72 40.36
N PHE A 23 7.38 -27.31 41.55
CA PHE A 23 7.27 -28.76 41.73
C PHE A 23 5.83 -29.26 41.94
N LEU A 24 4.85 -28.35 42.00
CA LEU A 24 3.45 -28.72 42.20
C LEU A 24 2.80 -29.13 40.87
N ASN A 25 2.01 -30.20 40.92
CA ASN A 25 1.15 -30.58 39.81
C ASN A 25 -0.08 -29.65 39.71
N ASN A 26 -0.79 -29.72 38.59
CA ASN A 26 -1.94 -28.84 38.32
C ASN A 26 -3.09 -29.06 39.33
N ASP A 27 -3.33 -30.28 39.80
CA ASP A 27 -4.39 -30.57 40.77
C ASP A 27 -4.14 -29.91 42.13
N ASP A 28 -2.89 -29.91 42.58
CA ASP A 28 -2.49 -29.28 43.84
C ASP A 28 -2.52 -27.76 43.74
N LEU A 29 -2.11 -27.19 42.59
CA LEU A 29 -2.28 -25.77 42.30
C LEU A 29 -3.75 -25.36 42.29
N ILE A 30 -4.65 -26.16 41.67
CA ILE A 30 -6.10 -25.89 41.67
C ILE A 30 -6.64 -25.86 43.11
N LYS A 31 -6.24 -26.82 43.96
CA LYS A 31 -6.68 -26.85 45.37
C LYS A 31 -6.19 -25.60 46.12
N LEU A 32 -4.93 -25.22 45.92
CA LEU A 32 -4.33 -24.04 46.56
C LEU A 32 -5.02 -22.75 46.11
N ILE A 33 -5.31 -22.60 44.82
CA ILE A 33 -6.02 -21.42 44.30
C ILE A 33 -7.46 -21.38 44.86
N LYS A 34 -8.18 -22.50 44.89
CA LYS A 34 -9.51 -22.57 45.50
C LYS A 34 -9.49 -22.23 46.99
N ALA A 35 -8.47 -22.66 47.72
CA ALA A 35 -8.27 -22.28 49.11
C ALA A 35 -7.95 -20.77 49.25
N ALA A 36 -7.13 -20.22 48.36
CA ALA A 36 -6.79 -18.80 48.34
C ALA A 36 -8.01 -17.90 48.09
N ILE A 37 -8.94 -18.32 47.22
CA ILE A 37 -10.20 -17.59 46.98
C ILE A 37 -10.98 -17.42 48.30
N ILE A 38 -11.13 -18.50 49.07
CA ILE A 38 -11.94 -18.53 50.31
C ILE A 38 -11.21 -17.86 51.48
N ASN A 39 -9.89 -18.00 51.56
CA ASN A 39 -9.11 -17.59 52.72
C ASN A 39 -8.89 -16.07 52.76
N LYS A 40 -9.41 -15.39 53.79
CA LYS A 40 -9.29 -13.93 53.94
C LYS A 40 -7.86 -13.43 54.20
N ASN A 41 -6.95 -14.30 54.63
CA ASN A 41 -5.57 -13.92 54.95
C ASN A 41 -4.64 -13.91 53.73
N ILE A 42 -5.10 -14.41 52.59
CA ILE A 42 -4.32 -14.40 51.34
C ILE A 42 -4.75 -13.17 50.54
N ASN A 43 -3.81 -12.26 50.33
CA ASN A 43 -4.05 -10.99 49.63
C ASN A 43 -3.83 -11.09 48.12
N ASP A 44 -2.96 -11.99 47.66
CA ASP A 44 -2.63 -12.18 46.25
C ASP A 44 -2.37 -13.68 45.97
N ALA A 45 -2.90 -14.18 44.86
CA ALA A 45 -2.68 -15.56 44.37
C ALA A 45 -2.19 -15.59 42.92
N SER A 46 -1.67 -14.47 42.42
CA SER A 46 -1.19 -14.26 41.05
C SER A 46 -0.07 -15.24 40.70
N LEU A 47 0.86 -15.47 41.63
CA LEU A 47 1.98 -16.41 41.43
C LEU A 47 1.51 -17.87 41.28
N LEU A 48 0.45 -18.27 42.01
CA LEU A 48 -0.14 -19.61 41.88
C LEU A 48 -0.80 -19.78 40.51
N THR A 49 -1.53 -18.76 40.05
CA THR A 49 -2.14 -18.78 38.72
C THR A 49 -1.11 -18.74 37.60
N PHE A 50 -0.02 -18.00 37.80
CA PHE A 50 1.12 -17.97 36.89
C PHE A 50 1.73 -19.36 36.77
N GLN A 51 2.05 -20.03 37.87
CA GLN A 51 2.67 -21.35 37.82
C GLN A 51 1.77 -22.38 37.13
N MET A 52 0.46 -22.35 37.41
CA MET A 52 -0.49 -23.22 36.74
C MET A 52 -0.56 -22.95 35.23
N PHE A 53 -0.60 -21.67 34.84
CA PHE A 53 -0.55 -21.27 33.43
C PHE A 53 0.75 -21.71 32.76
N TYR A 54 1.90 -21.51 33.42
CA TYR A 54 3.22 -21.90 32.94
C TYR A 54 3.30 -23.41 32.71
N ASN A 55 2.84 -24.23 33.66
CA ASN A 55 2.83 -25.69 33.53
C ASN A 55 2.06 -26.17 32.29
N ILE A 56 0.98 -25.48 31.93
CA ILE A 56 0.13 -25.82 30.78
C ILE A 56 0.72 -25.27 29.47
N MET A 57 1.24 -24.04 29.49
CA MET A 57 1.56 -23.28 28.27
C MET A 57 3.05 -23.21 27.93
N ALA A 58 3.96 -23.62 28.81
CA ALA A 58 5.39 -23.46 28.56
C ALA A 58 5.83 -24.10 27.25
N VAL A 59 5.36 -25.32 26.93
CA VAL A 59 5.70 -26.01 25.68
C VAL A 59 5.17 -25.25 24.47
N SER A 60 3.90 -24.82 24.51
CA SER A 60 3.26 -24.05 23.43
C SER A 60 3.94 -22.71 23.19
N ILE A 61 4.34 -22.00 24.26
CA ILE A 61 5.04 -20.72 24.19
C ILE A 61 6.46 -20.91 23.60
N HIS A 62 7.21 -21.90 24.07
CA HIS A 62 8.55 -22.20 23.54
C HIS A 62 8.51 -22.62 22.06
N ASN A 63 7.51 -23.40 21.68
CA ASN A 63 7.34 -23.88 20.31
C ASN A 63 6.66 -22.86 19.39
N LYS A 64 6.10 -21.77 19.94
CA LYS A 64 5.27 -20.79 19.20
C LYS A 64 4.10 -21.45 18.45
N ILE A 65 3.47 -22.45 19.05
CA ILE A 65 2.34 -23.17 18.47
C ILE A 65 1.21 -23.16 19.49
N LEU A 66 0.02 -22.68 19.09
CA LEU A 66 -1.20 -22.99 19.84
C LEU A 66 -1.90 -24.21 19.23
N ASP A 67 -1.71 -25.39 19.80
CA ASP A 67 -2.48 -26.60 19.44
C ASP A 67 -3.79 -26.69 20.23
N GLN A 68 -4.89 -27.10 19.58
CA GLN A 68 -6.28 -26.83 20.00
C GLN A 68 -6.82 -27.56 21.26
N ASP A 69 -6.08 -28.45 21.91
CA ASP A 69 -6.60 -29.21 23.06
C ASP A 69 -6.39 -28.48 24.41
N TYR A 70 -7.20 -27.43 24.62
CA TYR A 70 -7.09 -26.53 25.77
C TYR A 70 -8.19 -26.69 26.84
N HIS A 71 -8.67 -27.90 27.09
CA HIS A 71 -9.63 -28.12 28.18
C HIS A 71 -9.11 -27.64 29.54
N GLU A 72 -7.80 -27.74 29.79
CA GLU A 72 -7.16 -27.32 31.04
C GLU A 72 -7.08 -25.79 31.18
N LEU A 73 -6.92 -25.04 30.09
CA LEU A 73 -6.90 -23.57 30.14
C LEU A 73 -8.24 -22.97 30.54
N ASN A 74 -9.35 -23.62 30.20
CA ASN A 74 -10.68 -23.15 30.61
C ASN A 74 -10.83 -23.15 32.13
N GLU A 75 -10.24 -24.13 32.82
CA GLU A 75 -10.22 -24.15 34.29
C GLU A 75 -9.30 -23.05 34.84
N VAL A 76 -8.13 -22.81 34.23
CA VAL A 76 -7.26 -21.67 34.59
C VAL A 76 -8.01 -20.34 34.48
N ILE A 77 -8.72 -20.11 33.36
CA ILE A 77 -9.50 -18.87 33.15
C ILE A 77 -10.55 -18.71 34.24
N LYS A 78 -11.32 -19.75 34.55
CA LYS A 78 -12.35 -19.70 35.60
C LYS A 78 -11.74 -19.33 36.95
N LEU A 79 -10.59 -19.90 37.29
CA LEU A 79 -9.89 -19.62 38.55
C LEU A 79 -9.37 -18.17 38.60
N ILE A 80 -8.75 -17.69 37.52
CA ILE A 80 -8.28 -16.28 37.43
C ILE A 80 -9.47 -15.32 37.55
N LYS A 81 -10.58 -15.58 36.85
CA LYS A 81 -11.80 -14.76 36.96
C LYS A 81 -12.36 -14.76 38.39
N SER A 82 -12.40 -15.92 39.03
CA SER A 82 -12.84 -16.03 40.44
C SER A 82 -11.94 -15.25 41.39
N LEU A 83 -10.62 -15.25 41.16
CA LEU A 83 -9.67 -14.45 41.95
C LEU A 83 -9.82 -12.95 41.70
N LYS A 84 -10.09 -12.54 40.45
CA LYS A 84 -10.39 -11.14 40.12
C LYS A 84 -11.65 -10.64 40.85
N GLU A 85 -12.71 -11.44 40.93
CA GLU A 85 -13.94 -11.09 41.65
C GLU A 85 -13.71 -10.81 43.14
N VAL A 86 -12.72 -11.49 43.75
CA VAL A 86 -12.34 -11.29 45.16
C VAL A 86 -11.14 -10.35 45.35
N ASN A 87 -10.67 -9.67 44.29
CA ASN A 87 -9.51 -8.78 44.29
C ASN A 87 -8.21 -9.43 44.80
N LYS A 88 -7.98 -10.70 44.47
CA LYS A 88 -6.76 -11.47 44.85
C LYS A 88 -5.90 -11.85 43.65
N PHE A 89 -6.07 -11.14 42.54
CA PHE A 89 -5.29 -11.31 41.33
C PHE A 89 -4.81 -9.95 40.86
N ASP A 90 -3.51 -9.79 40.80
CA ASP A 90 -2.81 -8.66 40.20
C ASP A 90 -2.28 -9.06 38.82
N CYS A 91 -2.80 -8.39 37.79
CA CYS A 91 -2.35 -8.63 36.43
C CYS A 91 -0.90 -8.22 36.21
N TYR A 92 -0.38 -7.20 36.89
CA TYR A 92 1.00 -6.75 36.71
C TYR A 92 1.99 -7.79 37.24
N ILE A 93 1.71 -8.37 38.42
CA ILE A 93 2.54 -9.45 38.97
C ILE A 93 2.53 -10.67 38.05
N PHE A 94 1.36 -11.06 37.55
CA PHE A 94 1.23 -12.17 36.61
C PHE A 94 2.01 -11.93 35.30
N ILE A 95 1.96 -10.71 34.78
CA ILE A 95 2.69 -10.30 33.57
C ILE A 95 4.19 -10.27 33.84
N ASP A 96 4.65 -9.66 34.94
CA ASP A 96 6.08 -9.61 35.28
C ASP A 96 6.67 -11.01 35.36
N CYS A 97 5.99 -11.96 36.02
CA CYS A 97 6.43 -13.35 36.06
C CYS A 97 6.51 -13.98 34.66
N LEU A 98 5.52 -13.70 33.79
CA LEU A 98 5.56 -14.15 32.39
C LEU A 98 6.73 -13.56 31.62
N LEU A 99 7.08 -12.30 31.85
CA LEU A 99 8.15 -11.61 31.15
C LEU A 99 9.55 -12.00 31.65
N GLU A 100 9.66 -12.33 32.94
CA GLU A 100 10.87 -12.89 33.52
C GLU A 100 11.22 -14.26 32.93
N GLU A 101 10.22 -15.12 32.74
CA GLU A 101 10.42 -16.45 32.14
C GLU A 101 10.44 -16.40 30.60
N PHE A 102 9.61 -15.54 29.99
CA PHE A 102 9.49 -15.39 28.54
C PHE A 102 9.77 -13.94 28.12
N LEU A 103 10.98 -13.70 27.61
CA LEU A 103 11.41 -12.38 27.13
C LEU A 103 10.41 -11.73 26.15
N ILE A 104 9.74 -12.52 25.30
CA ILE A 104 8.71 -12.07 24.35
C ILE A 104 7.65 -13.16 24.23
N LEU A 105 6.37 -12.79 24.34
CA LEU A 105 5.25 -13.70 24.13
C LEU A 105 4.80 -13.75 22.65
N PRO A 106 4.45 -14.93 22.11
CA PRO A 106 3.78 -15.03 20.80
C PRO A 106 2.48 -14.22 20.77
N VAL A 107 2.18 -13.58 19.64
CA VAL A 107 1.01 -12.70 19.49
C VAL A 107 -0.30 -13.42 19.79
N GLU A 108 -0.39 -14.70 19.46
CA GLU A 108 -1.56 -15.52 19.69
C GLU A 108 -1.82 -15.76 21.18
N ILE A 109 -0.76 -15.86 22.01
CA ILE A 109 -0.87 -15.97 23.47
C ILE A 109 -1.30 -14.63 24.07
N VAL A 110 -0.72 -13.52 23.57
CA VAL A 110 -1.11 -12.17 23.99
C VAL A 110 -2.59 -11.92 23.65
N TRP A 111 -3.03 -12.30 22.45
CA TRP A 111 -4.44 -12.24 22.05
C TRP A 111 -5.34 -13.11 22.93
N TRP A 112 -4.94 -14.34 23.22
CA TRP A 112 -5.74 -15.23 24.07
C TRP A 112 -5.93 -14.65 25.48
N LEU A 113 -4.88 -14.09 26.07
CA LEU A 113 -4.94 -13.40 27.37
C LEU A 113 -5.84 -12.16 27.32
N HIS A 114 -5.80 -11.42 26.21
CA HIS A 114 -6.65 -10.26 25.97
C HIS A 114 -8.12 -10.63 25.85
N LYS A 115 -8.45 -11.61 25.01
CA LYS A 115 -9.82 -12.09 24.79
C LYS A 115 -10.49 -12.61 26.06
N ASN A 116 -9.69 -13.17 26.98
CA ASN A 116 -10.17 -13.66 28.27
C ASN A 116 -10.14 -12.62 29.40
N GLU A 117 -9.84 -11.35 29.08
CA GLU A 117 -9.74 -10.25 30.03
C GLU A 117 -8.73 -10.50 31.15
N ILE A 118 -7.68 -11.30 30.92
CA ILE A 118 -6.61 -11.56 31.90
C ILE A 118 -5.60 -10.41 31.86
N MET A 119 -5.09 -10.10 30.67
CA MET A 119 -4.16 -9.03 30.35
C MET A 119 -4.60 -8.33 29.06
N TYR A 120 -4.66 -6.99 29.05
CA TYR A 120 -4.95 -6.24 27.83
C TYR A 120 -3.69 -5.97 26.99
N PHE A 121 -3.84 -5.85 25.66
CA PHE A 121 -2.73 -5.50 24.76
C PHE A 121 -2.00 -4.22 25.18
N SER A 122 -2.73 -3.21 25.67
CA SER A 122 -2.14 -1.96 26.15
C SER A 122 -1.19 -2.20 27.33
N GLN A 123 -1.57 -3.06 28.27
CA GLN A 123 -0.74 -3.40 29.44
C GLN A 123 0.53 -4.14 29.01
N TYR A 124 0.41 -5.10 28.09
CA TYR A 124 1.56 -5.80 27.52
C TYR A 124 2.55 -4.83 26.84
N CYS A 125 2.03 -3.84 26.10
CA CYS A 125 2.86 -2.88 25.38
C CYS A 125 3.55 -1.86 26.30
N ASP A 126 2.88 -1.43 27.37
CA ASP A 126 3.47 -0.54 28.37
C ASP A 126 4.69 -1.19 29.05
N MET A 127 4.68 -2.52 29.23
CA MET A 127 5.74 -3.28 29.91
C MET A 127 6.91 -3.68 28.98
N LEU A 128 6.64 -4.14 27.76
CA LEU A 128 7.66 -4.76 26.90
C LEU A 128 8.15 -3.93 25.71
N LYS A 129 7.39 -2.91 25.26
CA LYS A 129 7.62 -2.19 23.99
C LYS A 129 8.02 -3.12 22.82
N PRO A 130 7.19 -4.13 22.49
CA PRO A 130 7.57 -5.16 21.51
C PRO A 130 7.85 -4.56 20.13
N THR A 131 8.99 -4.89 19.52
CA THR A 131 9.46 -4.19 18.31
C THR A 131 9.01 -4.77 16.97
N ASN A 132 8.25 -5.88 16.90
CA ASN A 132 8.01 -6.59 15.64
C ASN A 132 6.59 -7.16 15.41
N ILE A 133 5.56 -6.71 16.16
CA ILE A 133 4.21 -7.29 16.06
C ILE A 133 3.67 -7.30 14.62
N ALA A 134 3.95 -6.27 13.81
CA ALA A 134 3.50 -6.23 12.41
C ALA A 134 4.05 -7.42 11.58
N ASN A 135 5.30 -7.81 11.79
CA ASN A 135 5.92 -8.94 11.09
C ASN A 135 5.33 -10.27 11.58
N ASP A 136 5.11 -10.40 12.89
CA ASP A 136 4.52 -11.59 13.48
C ASP A 136 3.09 -11.82 12.93
N LEU A 137 2.29 -10.76 12.81
CA LEU A 137 0.95 -10.83 12.22
C LEU A 137 0.97 -11.24 10.74
N LEU A 138 1.86 -10.65 9.95
CA LEU A 138 2.00 -11.04 8.54
C LEU A 138 2.49 -12.47 8.40
N GLN A 139 3.37 -12.92 9.30
CA GLN A 139 3.80 -14.31 9.36
C GLN A 139 2.64 -15.23 9.72
N ILE A 140 1.79 -14.87 10.68
CA ILE A 140 0.59 -15.64 11.04
C ILE A 140 -0.30 -15.81 9.82
N ILE A 141 -0.62 -14.72 9.10
CA ILE A 141 -1.48 -14.79 7.90
C ILE A 141 -0.84 -15.66 6.81
N ARG A 142 0.48 -15.54 6.58
CA ARG A 142 1.21 -16.35 5.58
C ARG A 142 1.34 -17.81 5.97
N SER A 143 1.48 -18.07 7.27
CA SER A 143 1.73 -19.40 7.81
C SER A 143 0.50 -20.27 7.88
N ASN A 144 -0.66 -19.80 7.39
CA ASN A 144 -1.96 -20.47 7.23
C ASN A 144 -1.82 -21.96 6.86
N LYS A 145 -1.45 -22.78 7.84
CA LYS A 145 -1.55 -24.24 7.81
C LYS A 145 -3.04 -24.56 7.90
N GLU A 146 -3.45 -25.59 7.20
CA GLU A 146 -4.83 -25.99 6.88
C GLU A 146 -5.76 -26.25 8.10
N HIS A 147 -5.37 -25.90 9.34
CA HIS A 147 -6.06 -26.28 10.57
C HIS A 147 -6.49 -25.12 11.50
N SER A 148 -6.23 -23.84 11.18
CA SER A 148 -6.57 -22.73 12.12
C SER A 148 -7.09 -21.41 11.51
N ILE A 149 -7.66 -21.43 10.29
CA ILE A 149 -8.17 -20.20 9.61
C ILE A 149 -9.07 -19.34 10.52
N PHE A 150 -9.92 -19.97 11.33
CA PHE A 150 -10.81 -19.27 12.27
C PHE A 150 -10.04 -18.54 13.38
N ILE A 151 -8.96 -19.12 13.90
CA ILE A 151 -8.15 -18.51 14.96
C ILE A 151 -7.39 -17.31 14.38
N THR A 152 -6.80 -17.45 13.20
CA THR A 152 -6.13 -16.34 12.50
C THR A 152 -7.10 -15.19 12.24
N GLN A 153 -8.32 -15.49 11.79
CA GLN A 153 -9.34 -14.47 11.53
C GLN A 153 -9.72 -13.70 12.81
N GLU A 154 -10.00 -14.41 13.91
CA GLU A 154 -10.36 -13.76 15.18
C GLU A 154 -9.21 -12.92 15.74
N ILE A 155 -7.97 -13.43 15.70
CA ILE A 155 -6.79 -12.68 16.15
C ILE A 155 -6.66 -11.37 15.36
N MET A 156 -6.75 -11.45 14.03
CA MET A 156 -6.60 -10.28 13.17
C MET A 156 -7.73 -9.27 13.38
N GLU A 157 -8.98 -9.72 13.48
CA GLU A 157 -10.15 -8.86 13.69
C GLU A 157 -10.05 -8.07 15.00
N ASP A 158 -9.75 -8.76 16.10
CA ASP A 158 -9.66 -8.16 17.44
C ASP A 158 -8.47 -7.20 17.54
N LEU A 159 -7.31 -7.61 17.01
CA LEU A 159 -6.08 -6.84 17.14
C LEU A 159 -6.09 -5.61 16.22
N LEU A 160 -6.59 -5.71 14.99
CA LEU A 160 -6.82 -4.53 14.14
C LEU A 160 -7.81 -3.56 14.78
N LEU A 161 -8.88 -4.07 15.41
CA LEU A 161 -9.83 -3.25 16.13
C LEU A 161 -9.12 -2.46 17.25
N GLU A 162 -8.30 -3.12 18.06
CA GLU A 162 -7.56 -2.47 19.15
C GLU A 162 -6.52 -1.46 18.65
N LEU A 163 -5.77 -1.77 17.60
CA LEU A 163 -4.80 -0.84 17.00
C LEU A 163 -5.49 0.42 16.45
N ILE A 164 -6.60 0.25 15.73
CA ILE A 164 -7.35 1.37 15.16
C ILE A 164 -7.98 2.21 16.27
N GLN A 165 -8.56 1.58 17.29
CA GLN A 165 -9.08 2.32 18.45
C GLN A 165 -7.97 3.02 19.22
N GLY A 166 -6.81 2.39 19.40
CA GLY A 166 -5.67 2.99 20.10
C GLY A 166 -5.09 4.21 19.38
N TYR A 167 -5.06 4.18 18.05
CA TYR A 167 -4.58 5.29 17.25
C TYR A 167 -5.61 6.41 17.05
N TYR A 168 -6.82 6.11 16.56
CA TYR A 168 -7.82 7.13 16.20
C TYR A 168 -8.73 7.56 17.37
N ARG A 169 -8.75 6.80 18.48
CA ARG A 169 -9.48 7.13 19.72
C ARG A 169 -8.54 7.09 20.93
N PRO A 170 -7.57 8.01 21.02
CA PRO A 170 -6.65 8.04 22.15
C PRO A 170 -7.33 8.43 23.48
N ASN A 171 -8.55 9.00 23.47
CA ASN A 171 -9.24 9.43 24.69
C ASN A 171 -10.21 8.38 25.25
N PRO A 172 -10.09 7.99 26.53
CA PRO A 172 -11.03 7.11 27.20
C PRO A 172 -12.23 7.91 27.71
N GLY A 173 -13.43 7.34 27.54
CA GLY A 173 -14.52 7.65 28.45
C GLY A 173 -14.10 7.30 29.89
N ILE A 174 -14.66 8.02 30.85
CA ILE A 174 -14.33 8.17 32.29
C ILE A 174 -14.02 6.87 33.09
N CYS A 175 -14.18 5.66 32.54
CA CYS A 175 -14.04 4.39 33.28
C CYS A 175 -13.25 3.27 32.57
N ARG A 176 -12.40 3.54 31.57
CA ARG A 176 -11.46 2.53 31.05
C ARG A 176 -10.05 3.12 31.08
N LEU A 177 -9.11 2.38 31.69
CA LEU A 177 -7.68 2.67 31.84
C LEU A 177 -7.18 3.75 30.88
N GLN A 178 -6.65 4.86 31.41
CA GLN A 178 -6.06 5.93 30.62
C GLN A 178 -5.08 5.32 29.61
N ARG A 179 -5.46 5.28 28.33
CA ARG A 179 -4.58 4.78 27.26
C ARG A 179 -3.38 5.72 27.21
N SER A 180 -2.20 5.19 27.49
CA SER A 180 -0.98 5.97 27.56
C SER A 180 -0.64 6.56 26.18
N LYS A 181 0.07 7.69 26.14
CA LYS A 181 0.61 8.21 24.88
C LYS A 181 1.48 7.15 24.18
N ALA A 182 2.21 6.36 24.98
CA ALA A 182 3.02 5.25 24.49
C ALA A 182 2.19 4.19 23.74
N TRP A 183 0.99 3.85 24.24
CA TRP A 183 0.05 2.96 23.53
C TRP A 183 -0.40 3.55 22.19
N SER A 184 -0.77 4.83 22.15
CA SER A 184 -1.21 5.46 20.89
C SER A 184 -0.08 5.51 19.84
N ASP A 185 1.14 5.87 20.28
CA ASP A 185 2.34 5.90 19.43
C ASP A 185 2.70 4.48 18.94
N PHE A 186 2.55 3.47 19.81
CA PHE A 186 2.71 2.07 19.45
C PHE A 186 1.70 1.63 18.39
N CYS A 187 0.41 1.89 18.62
CA CYS A 187 -0.65 1.57 17.66
C CYS A 187 -0.42 2.22 16.30
N PHE A 188 -0.06 3.51 16.30
CA PHE A 188 0.27 4.24 15.08
C PHE A 188 1.40 3.56 14.31
N LYS A 189 2.51 3.25 15.00
CA LYS A 189 3.68 2.62 14.38
C LYS A 189 3.33 1.24 13.82
N THR A 190 2.78 0.35 14.64
CA THR A 190 2.45 -1.02 14.24
C THR A 190 1.45 -1.06 13.09
N LEU A 191 0.40 -0.23 13.14
CA LEU A 191 -0.58 -0.15 12.07
C LEU A 191 0.03 0.38 10.77
N ASN A 192 0.91 1.38 10.87
CA ASN A 192 1.61 1.91 9.70
C ASN A 192 2.54 0.91 9.06
N ASP A 193 3.34 0.20 9.87
CA ASP A 193 4.27 -0.83 9.41
C ASP A 193 3.51 -1.97 8.73
N LEU A 194 2.39 -2.40 9.32
CA LEU A 194 1.52 -3.44 8.77
C LEU A 194 0.93 -3.03 7.41
N ILE A 195 0.39 -1.82 7.30
CA ILE A 195 -0.18 -1.29 6.05
C ILE A 195 0.91 -1.12 4.99
N GLU A 196 2.06 -0.56 5.35
CA GLU A 196 3.15 -0.29 4.41
C GLU A 196 3.72 -1.58 3.83
N GLN A 197 3.92 -2.60 4.67
CA GLN A 197 4.32 -3.92 4.18
C GLN A 197 3.25 -4.55 3.29
N THR A 198 1.96 -4.45 3.66
CA THR A 198 0.86 -4.97 2.84
C THR A 198 0.81 -4.28 1.47
N ILE A 199 0.99 -2.96 1.41
CA ILE A 199 1.06 -2.18 0.17
C ILE A 199 2.28 -2.58 -0.66
N ASN A 200 3.46 -2.68 -0.05
CA ASN A 200 4.69 -3.07 -0.75
C ASN A 200 4.58 -4.46 -1.36
N ILE A 201 3.96 -5.40 -0.65
CA ILE A 201 3.67 -6.74 -1.15
C ILE A 201 2.68 -6.65 -2.33
N ALA A 202 1.56 -5.94 -2.16
CA ALA A 202 0.53 -5.81 -3.19
C ALA A 202 1.03 -5.15 -4.50
N ILE A 203 1.96 -4.21 -4.40
CA ILE A 203 2.54 -3.50 -5.55
C ILE A 203 3.57 -4.36 -6.29
N ASN A 204 4.36 -5.16 -5.56
CA ASN A 204 5.52 -5.87 -6.11
C ASN A 204 5.26 -7.35 -6.45
N GLU A 205 4.28 -8.01 -5.83
CA GLU A 205 4.00 -9.43 -6.10
C GLU A 205 3.26 -9.59 -7.43
N THR A 206 3.85 -10.38 -8.34
CA THR A 206 3.30 -10.71 -9.66
C THR A 206 2.50 -12.01 -9.68
N ASN A 207 2.61 -12.85 -8.63
CA ASN A 207 1.98 -14.17 -8.53
C ASN A 207 1.13 -14.30 -7.26
N ASP A 208 -0.16 -14.56 -7.47
CA ASP A 208 -1.31 -14.32 -6.59
C ASP A 208 -1.49 -15.33 -5.43
N THR A 209 -0.55 -16.24 -5.15
CA THR A 209 -0.83 -17.36 -4.22
C THR A 209 -0.53 -17.09 -2.75
N SER A 210 0.22 -16.02 -2.42
CA SER A 210 0.62 -15.71 -1.04
C SER A 210 0.16 -14.33 -0.52
N PHE A 211 -0.65 -13.60 -1.28
CA PHE A 211 -1.06 -12.26 -0.87
C PHE A 211 -2.02 -12.30 0.33
N ALA A 212 -1.50 -11.88 1.47
CA ALA A 212 -2.21 -11.72 2.72
C ALA A 212 -2.90 -10.34 2.76
N ASN A 213 -4.13 -10.23 2.27
CA ASN A 213 -4.89 -8.97 2.37
C ASN A 213 -5.30 -8.70 3.82
N VAL A 214 -4.50 -7.93 4.56
CA VAL A 214 -4.83 -7.53 5.95
C VAL A 214 -6.19 -6.84 6.05
N LEU A 215 -6.62 -6.11 5.01
CA LEU A 215 -7.86 -5.35 5.04
C LEU A 215 -9.12 -6.23 5.00
N GLN A 216 -9.01 -7.48 4.55
CA GLN A 216 -10.16 -8.41 4.55
C GLN A 216 -10.64 -8.70 5.98
N TYR A 217 -9.76 -8.62 6.97
CA TYR A 217 -10.10 -8.83 8.38
C TYR A 217 -10.79 -7.60 9.00
N MET A 218 -11.05 -6.53 8.24
CA MET A 218 -11.79 -5.38 8.75
C MET A 218 -13.31 -5.58 8.75
N HIS A 219 -13.86 -6.55 8.00
CA HIS A 219 -15.31 -6.65 7.79
C HIS A 219 -16.13 -6.73 9.09
N ASN A 220 -15.69 -7.52 10.08
CA ASN A 220 -16.38 -7.62 11.37
C ASN A 220 -16.03 -6.45 12.29
N SER A 221 -14.78 -6.01 12.30
CA SER A 221 -14.30 -4.89 13.13
C SER A 221 -14.99 -3.56 12.78
N LYS A 222 -15.43 -3.38 11.52
CA LYS A 222 -16.24 -2.23 11.05
C LYS A 222 -17.48 -1.99 11.93
N LYS A 223 -18.14 -3.05 12.45
CA LYS A 223 -19.35 -2.92 13.30
C LYS A 223 -19.10 -2.23 14.64
N PHE A 224 -17.86 -2.28 15.14
CA PHE A 224 -17.47 -1.77 16.44
C PHE A 224 -16.79 -0.40 16.37
N LEU A 225 -16.60 0.14 15.16
CA LEU A 225 -15.93 1.42 14.90
C LEU A 225 -16.92 2.44 14.31
N PRO A 226 -16.82 3.73 14.66
CA PRO A 226 -17.53 4.79 13.96
C PRO A 226 -17.12 4.88 12.50
N SER A 227 -18.09 5.16 11.64
CA SER A 227 -17.87 5.39 10.20
C SER A 227 -16.79 6.42 9.92
N VAL A 228 -16.70 7.50 10.72
CA VAL A 228 -15.67 8.54 10.56
C VAL A 228 -14.25 7.99 10.72
N ILE A 229 -14.05 7.08 11.67
CA ILE A 229 -12.72 6.49 11.93
C ILE A 229 -12.35 5.52 10.82
N ILE A 230 -13.31 4.70 10.38
CA ILE A 230 -13.08 3.76 9.28
C ILE A 230 -12.75 4.54 8.00
N LYS A 231 -13.47 5.63 7.75
CA LYS A 231 -13.20 6.54 6.62
C LYS A 231 -11.80 7.13 6.69
N GLN A 232 -11.38 7.69 7.83
CA GLN A 232 -10.01 8.21 8.01
C GLN A 232 -8.94 7.14 7.83
N PHE A 233 -9.23 5.91 8.27
CA PHE A 233 -8.33 4.77 8.08
C PHE A 233 -8.12 4.44 6.60
N TYR A 234 -9.19 4.30 5.82
CA TYR A 234 -9.08 4.04 4.38
C TYR A 234 -8.52 5.24 3.59
N GLU A 235 -8.82 6.48 4.01
CA GLU A 235 -8.18 7.68 3.45
C GLU A 235 -6.66 7.65 3.65
N ASN A 236 -6.19 7.25 4.82
CA ASN A 236 -4.75 7.12 5.11
C ASN A 236 -4.09 6.01 4.28
N ILE A 237 -4.78 4.89 4.05
CA ILE A 237 -4.28 3.83 3.14
C ILE A 237 -4.19 4.36 1.71
N LEU A 238 -5.24 5.01 1.21
CA LEU A 238 -5.26 5.60 -0.13
C LEU A 238 -4.13 6.62 -0.30
N HIS A 239 -3.93 7.49 0.69
CA HIS A 239 -2.82 8.42 0.74
C HIS A 239 -1.47 7.71 0.62
N LYS A 240 -1.20 6.70 1.46
CA LYS A 240 0.06 5.93 1.41
C LYS A 240 0.33 5.30 0.04
N ILE A 241 -0.71 4.77 -0.62
CA ILE A 241 -0.58 4.17 -1.96
C ILE A 241 -0.27 5.26 -2.99
N MET A 242 -0.98 6.39 -2.96
CA MET A 242 -0.76 7.51 -3.89
C MET A 242 0.58 8.20 -3.69
N THR A 243 1.17 8.12 -2.50
CA THR A 243 2.50 8.65 -2.17
C THR A 243 3.56 7.54 -2.09
N HIS A 244 3.33 6.37 -2.67
CA HIS A 244 4.33 5.30 -2.76
C HIS A 244 5.33 5.61 -3.88
N ASP A 245 6.63 5.44 -3.63
CA ASP A 245 7.71 5.68 -4.59
C ASP A 245 7.57 7.01 -5.36
N VAL A 246 7.36 8.08 -4.61
CA VAL A 246 7.25 9.45 -5.15
C VAL A 246 8.48 9.77 -6.00
N ASN A 247 8.27 10.52 -7.09
CA ASN A 247 9.25 10.94 -8.11
C ASN A 247 9.54 9.93 -9.23
N GLN A 248 8.93 8.74 -9.25
CA GLN A 248 9.07 7.83 -10.39
C GLN A 248 8.30 8.29 -11.63
N TYR A 249 7.09 8.82 -11.45
CA TYR A 249 6.18 9.19 -12.54
C TYR A 249 5.45 10.48 -12.24
N ASP A 250 5.60 11.47 -13.11
CA ASP A 250 4.92 12.75 -12.98
C ASP A 250 3.62 12.82 -13.80
N LEU A 251 3.00 14.00 -13.79
CA LEU A 251 1.76 14.25 -14.52
C LEU A 251 1.90 14.01 -16.03
N TYR A 252 3.07 14.26 -16.62
CA TYR A 252 3.30 14.07 -18.06
C TYR A 252 3.64 12.61 -18.39
N SER A 253 4.36 11.90 -17.52
CA SER A 253 4.54 10.44 -17.61
C SER A 253 3.20 9.72 -17.72
N SER A 254 2.18 10.27 -17.04
CA SER A 254 0.80 9.77 -17.09
C SER A 254 0.19 9.75 -18.47
N TYR A 255 0.54 10.68 -19.35
CA TYR A 255 0.03 10.68 -20.73
C TYR A 255 0.63 9.54 -21.55
N VAL A 256 1.93 9.28 -21.35
CA VAL A 256 2.66 8.23 -22.06
C VAL A 256 2.16 6.86 -21.64
N TYR A 257 2.04 6.63 -20.33
CA TYR A 257 1.82 5.31 -19.74
C TYR A 257 0.38 5.06 -19.30
N GLN A 258 -0.55 5.96 -19.60
CA GLN A 258 -1.93 5.90 -19.13
C GLN A 258 -2.59 4.54 -19.35
N GLN A 259 -2.36 3.95 -20.52
CA GLN A 259 -2.95 2.65 -20.88
C GLN A 259 -2.42 1.51 -19.99
N LEU A 260 -1.22 1.61 -19.44
CA LEU A 260 -0.69 0.62 -18.50
C LEU A 260 -1.34 0.69 -17.12
N TRP A 261 -1.88 1.86 -16.75
CA TRP A 261 -2.35 2.16 -15.41
C TRP A 261 -3.87 2.18 -15.33
N CYS A 262 -4.51 1.27 -16.05
CA CYS A 262 -5.94 0.99 -15.95
C CYS A 262 -6.21 -0.08 -14.89
N SER A 263 -7.42 -0.12 -14.32
CA SER A 263 -7.78 -1.08 -13.27
C SER A 263 -7.63 -2.54 -13.69
N LYS A 264 -7.81 -2.84 -14.99
CA LYS A 264 -7.63 -4.19 -15.55
C LYS A 264 -6.17 -4.64 -15.67
N ARG A 265 -5.21 -3.77 -15.36
CA ARG A 265 -3.76 -3.99 -15.56
C ARG A 265 -2.94 -3.82 -14.29
N ILE A 266 -3.56 -3.48 -13.17
CA ILE A 266 -2.92 -3.56 -11.86
C ILE A 266 -2.92 -5.00 -11.36
N THR A 267 -2.05 -5.29 -10.39
CA THR A 267 -2.02 -6.58 -9.70
C THR A 267 -3.37 -6.84 -9.01
N ASN A 268 -3.78 -8.10 -8.95
CA ASN A 268 -5.03 -8.47 -8.29
C ASN A 268 -5.02 -8.09 -6.80
N SER A 269 -3.86 -8.24 -6.14
CA SER A 269 -3.64 -7.79 -4.76
C SER A 269 -3.95 -6.30 -4.56
N LEU A 270 -3.41 -5.43 -5.43
CA LEU A 270 -3.68 -3.99 -5.36
C LEU A 270 -5.13 -3.66 -5.72
N LEU A 271 -5.73 -4.41 -6.66
CA LEU A 271 -7.14 -4.28 -7.00
C LEU A 271 -8.02 -4.55 -5.77
N LEU A 272 -7.78 -5.64 -5.03
CA LEU A 272 -8.54 -5.98 -3.81
C LEU A 272 -8.46 -4.88 -2.75
N ILE A 273 -7.27 -4.29 -2.54
CA ILE A 273 -7.10 -3.15 -1.62
C ILE A 273 -7.95 -1.95 -2.07
N TYR A 274 -7.90 -1.59 -3.35
CA TYR A 274 -8.70 -0.46 -3.86
C TYR A 274 -10.20 -0.73 -3.80
N GLN A 275 -10.63 -1.98 -3.98
CA GLN A 275 -12.04 -2.35 -3.85
C GLN A 275 -12.55 -2.08 -2.43
N GLU A 276 -11.82 -2.51 -1.40
CA GLU A 276 -12.15 -2.20 0.00
C GLU A 276 -12.23 -0.69 0.28
N ILE A 277 -11.33 0.10 -0.33
CA ILE A 277 -11.30 1.56 -0.17
C ILE A 277 -12.52 2.23 -0.79
N PHE A 278 -12.86 1.89 -2.04
CA PHE A 278 -13.86 2.62 -2.84
C PHE A 278 -15.29 2.06 -2.77
N GLU A 279 -15.50 0.87 -2.23
CA GLU A 279 -16.85 0.30 -2.12
C GLU A 279 -17.76 1.06 -1.14
N GLU A 280 -17.22 1.58 -0.04
CA GLU A 280 -18.04 2.22 1.00
C GLU A 280 -17.52 3.55 1.54
N TYR A 281 -16.19 3.77 1.59
CA TYR A 281 -15.62 4.86 2.41
C TYR A 281 -15.06 6.03 1.59
N CYS A 282 -14.39 5.72 0.49
CA CYS A 282 -13.72 6.71 -0.34
C CYS A 282 -14.40 6.87 -1.71
N GLY A 283 -13.99 7.92 -2.41
CA GLY A 283 -14.52 8.29 -3.72
C GLY A 283 -13.63 9.34 -4.35
N ILE A 284 -14.01 9.82 -5.53
CA ILE A 284 -13.12 10.69 -6.32
C ILE A 284 -12.72 11.98 -5.61
N GLN A 285 -13.58 12.53 -4.75
CA GLN A 285 -13.27 13.74 -3.97
C GLN A 285 -12.09 13.53 -3.01
N HIS A 286 -11.92 12.32 -2.48
CA HIS A 286 -10.78 12.00 -1.60
C HIS A 286 -9.48 11.93 -2.38
N ILE A 287 -9.51 11.35 -3.59
CA ILE A 287 -8.36 11.39 -4.51
C ILE A 287 -7.99 12.85 -4.82
N LEU A 288 -8.98 13.69 -5.12
CA LEU A 288 -8.76 15.12 -5.38
C LEU A 288 -8.18 15.87 -4.18
N GLN A 289 -8.66 15.56 -2.98
CA GLN A 289 -8.15 16.15 -1.75
C GLN A 289 -6.66 15.81 -1.56
N ILE A 290 -6.30 14.53 -1.65
CA ILE A 290 -4.89 14.10 -1.60
C ILE A 290 -4.07 14.79 -2.70
N MET A 291 -4.65 14.93 -3.90
CA MET A 291 -4.00 15.65 -5.01
C MET A 291 -3.72 17.12 -4.75
N ASN A 292 -4.58 17.80 -4.00
CA ASN A 292 -4.41 19.20 -3.66
C ASN A 292 -3.48 19.39 -2.46
N ASP A 293 -3.53 18.48 -1.49
CA ASP A 293 -2.73 18.58 -0.26
C ASP A 293 -1.25 18.27 -0.52
N TYR A 294 -0.94 17.44 -1.52
CA TYR A 294 0.42 16.92 -1.76
C TYR A 294 1.02 17.31 -3.12
N GLU A 295 0.28 18.00 -3.99
CA GLU A 295 0.68 18.52 -5.32
C GLU A 295 1.68 17.62 -6.09
N ASP A 296 2.99 17.92 -6.01
CA ASP A 296 4.08 17.26 -6.74
C ASP A 296 4.54 15.94 -6.11
N LYS A 297 4.10 15.62 -4.88
CA LYS A 297 4.53 14.45 -4.12
C LYS A 297 3.61 13.24 -4.32
N ILE A 298 3.15 13.06 -5.55
CA ILE A 298 2.15 12.04 -5.88
C ILE A 298 2.66 11.18 -7.01
N ASN A 299 2.49 9.87 -6.83
CA ASN A 299 2.76 8.89 -7.86
C ASN A 299 1.53 8.76 -8.77
N TRP A 300 1.68 9.26 -9.99
CA TRP A 300 0.58 9.26 -10.94
C TRP A 300 0.18 7.88 -11.45
N ARG A 301 1.06 6.88 -11.38
CA ARG A 301 0.72 5.48 -11.67
C ARG A 301 -0.38 5.00 -10.74
N PHE A 302 -0.16 5.14 -9.43
CA PHE A 302 -1.11 4.70 -8.43
C PHE A 302 -2.35 5.59 -8.39
N THR A 303 -2.19 6.89 -8.66
CA THR A 303 -3.32 7.82 -8.76
C THR A 303 -4.27 7.45 -9.90
N LEU A 304 -3.76 7.16 -11.10
CA LEU A 304 -4.62 6.77 -12.23
C LEU A 304 -5.26 5.40 -12.04
N ALA A 305 -4.54 4.45 -11.44
CA ALA A 305 -5.13 3.18 -11.03
C ALA A 305 -6.27 3.37 -10.02
N ALA A 306 -6.07 4.22 -9.01
CA ALA A 306 -7.09 4.55 -8.02
C ALA A 306 -8.32 5.21 -8.67
N VAL A 307 -8.11 6.16 -9.59
CA VAL A 307 -9.19 6.76 -10.38
C VAL A 307 -9.93 5.68 -11.17
N GLY A 308 -9.21 4.78 -11.84
CA GLY A 308 -9.81 3.71 -12.64
C GLY A 308 -10.70 2.77 -11.82
N VAL A 309 -10.21 2.30 -10.67
CA VAL A 309 -10.99 1.45 -9.75
C VAL A 309 -12.16 2.22 -9.14
N CYS A 310 -11.95 3.48 -8.73
CA CYS A 310 -13.02 4.33 -8.20
C CYS A 310 -14.16 4.53 -9.23
N ILE A 311 -13.84 4.66 -10.52
CA ILE A 311 -14.84 4.79 -11.59
C ILE A 311 -15.71 3.53 -11.69
N GLN A 312 -15.11 2.35 -11.56
CA GLN A 312 -15.80 1.07 -11.68
C GLN A 312 -16.60 0.70 -10.43
N LYS A 313 -16.11 1.07 -9.25
CA LYS A 313 -16.69 0.66 -7.97
C LYS A 313 -17.64 1.68 -7.36
N SER A 314 -17.48 2.96 -7.66
CA SER A 314 -18.40 3.99 -7.19
C SER A 314 -19.62 4.10 -8.10
N PRO A 315 -20.87 4.05 -7.57
CA PRO A 315 -22.09 4.18 -8.37
C PRO A 315 -22.17 5.47 -9.22
N LYS A 316 -21.47 6.53 -8.80
CA LYS A 316 -21.42 7.83 -9.49
C LYS A 316 -20.08 8.10 -10.17
N GLY A 317 -19.15 7.14 -10.18
CA GLY A 317 -17.75 7.36 -10.57
C GLY A 317 -17.56 8.02 -11.94
N ILE A 318 -18.22 7.51 -12.99
CA ILE A 318 -18.15 8.11 -14.35
C ILE A 318 -18.73 9.53 -14.38
N THR A 319 -19.89 9.72 -13.74
CA THR A 319 -20.58 11.02 -13.73
C THR A 319 -19.75 12.07 -12.98
N ASP A 320 -19.21 11.70 -11.84
CA ASP A 320 -18.40 12.59 -11.01
C ASP A 320 -17.09 12.97 -11.72
N ILE A 321 -16.41 12.01 -12.37
CA ILE A 321 -15.20 12.30 -13.16
C ILE A 321 -15.49 13.26 -14.31
N LYS A 322 -16.61 13.08 -15.03
CA LYS A 322 -17.01 14.00 -16.10
C LYS A 322 -17.27 15.41 -15.55
N ALA A 323 -17.96 15.52 -14.42
CA ALA A 323 -18.22 16.80 -13.77
C ALA A 323 -16.93 17.48 -13.29
N ILE A 324 -16.04 16.75 -12.63
CA ILE A 324 -14.72 17.24 -12.17
C ILE A 324 -13.87 17.70 -13.34
N SER A 325 -13.85 16.93 -14.43
CA SER A 325 -13.07 17.30 -15.61
C SER A 325 -13.59 18.57 -16.27
N MET A 326 -14.91 18.76 -16.29
CA MET A 326 -15.52 20.01 -16.75
C MET A 326 -15.17 21.18 -15.82
N GLN A 327 -15.23 20.97 -14.50
CA GLN A 327 -14.81 21.98 -13.52
C GLN A 327 -13.34 22.39 -13.73
N PHE A 328 -12.44 21.43 -13.92
CA PHE A 328 -11.03 21.70 -14.21
C PHE A 328 -10.84 22.48 -15.51
N LEU A 329 -11.61 22.17 -16.57
CA LEU A 329 -11.58 22.97 -17.79
C LEU A 329 -12.05 24.40 -17.54
N GLU A 330 -13.15 24.59 -16.84
CA GLU A 330 -13.67 25.93 -16.50
C GLU A 330 -12.68 26.74 -15.66
N GLU A 331 -12.08 26.13 -14.64
CA GLU A 331 -11.05 26.76 -13.81
C GLU A 331 -9.80 27.11 -14.61
N SER A 332 -9.39 26.22 -15.51
CA SER A 332 -8.28 26.48 -16.43
C SER A 332 -8.56 27.69 -17.32
N PHE A 333 -9.77 27.82 -17.88
CA PHE A 333 -10.13 28.95 -18.74
C PHE A 333 -10.31 30.27 -17.98
N LYS A 334 -10.83 30.23 -16.74
CA LYS A 334 -10.98 31.43 -15.90
C LYS A 334 -9.63 31.97 -15.43
N GLY A 335 -8.71 31.08 -15.04
CA GLY A 335 -7.44 31.46 -14.41
C GLY A 335 -6.19 31.31 -15.29
N GLY A 336 -6.32 30.84 -16.53
CA GLY A 336 -5.18 30.49 -17.39
C GLY A 336 -4.31 29.36 -16.84
N LYS A 337 -4.88 28.50 -15.99
CA LYS A 337 -4.12 27.49 -15.25
C LYS A 337 -3.92 26.23 -16.09
N LEU A 338 -2.74 26.09 -16.68
CA LEU A 338 -2.34 24.96 -17.54
C LEU A 338 -2.58 23.59 -16.88
N ASN A 339 -2.16 23.44 -15.61
CA ASN A 339 -2.23 22.16 -14.90
C ASN A 339 -3.66 21.62 -14.78
N TYR A 340 -4.67 22.47 -14.62
CA TYR A 340 -6.06 22.03 -14.58
C TYR A 340 -6.54 21.53 -15.95
N PHE A 341 -6.12 22.16 -17.05
CA PHE A 341 -6.41 21.65 -18.40
C PHE A 341 -5.81 20.25 -18.60
N ILE A 342 -4.55 20.08 -18.20
CA ILE A 342 -3.83 18.81 -18.32
C ILE A 342 -4.51 17.73 -17.46
N LYS A 343 -4.89 18.04 -16.20
CA LYS A 343 -5.62 17.10 -15.33
C LYS A 343 -6.99 16.73 -15.90
N ALA A 344 -7.73 17.69 -16.46
CA ALA A 344 -9.04 17.43 -17.07
C ALA A 344 -8.97 16.43 -18.23
N PHE A 345 -8.02 16.64 -19.16
CA PHE A 345 -7.80 15.72 -20.28
C PHE A 345 -7.40 14.34 -19.80
N LEU A 346 -6.51 14.28 -18.81
CA LEU A 346 -6.03 13.02 -18.27
C LEU A 346 -7.18 12.21 -17.64
N PHE A 347 -8.03 12.85 -16.82
CA PHE A 347 -9.14 12.16 -16.15
C PHE A 347 -10.23 11.68 -17.09
N ILE A 348 -10.60 12.49 -18.09
CA ILE A 348 -11.54 12.02 -19.11
C ILE A 348 -10.97 10.82 -19.85
N ARG A 349 -9.71 10.88 -20.29
CA ARG A 349 -9.07 9.75 -20.96
C ARG A 349 -9.05 8.51 -20.08
N GLN A 350 -8.74 8.66 -18.79
CA GLN A 350 -8.77 7.55 -17.85
C GLN A 350 -10.16 6.91 -17.83
N SER A 351 -11.21 7.73 -17.70
CA SER A 351 -12.59 7.21 -17.70
C SER A 351 -12.94 6.45 -18.97
N CYS A 352 -12.50 6.93 -20.13
CA CYS A 352 -12.75 6.28 -21.40
C CYS A 352 -11.89 5.02 -21.61
N LEU A 353 -10.71 4.93 -21.00
CA LEU A 353 -9.90 3.71 -21.02
C LEU A 353 -10.50 2.60 -20.15
N GLU A 354 -11.23 2.97 -19.09
CA GLU A 354 -11.99 2.03 -18.26
C GLU A 354 -13.35 1.64 -18.87
N SER A 355 -13.93 2.47 -19.75
CA SER A 355 -15.17 2.16 -20.50
C SER A 355 -14.89 1.82 -21.97
N SER A 356 -14.93 2.82 -22.85
CA SER A 356 -14.72 2.72 -24.29
C SER A 356 -13.96 3.91 -24.83
N LEU A 357 -13.04 3.67 -25.77
CA LEU A 357 -12.32 4.73 -26.47
C LEU A 357 -13.25 5.63 -27.32
N ASP A 358 -14.40 5.11 -27.77
CA ASP A 358 -15.38 5.90 -28.52
C ASP A 358 -16.01 6.99 -27.63
N ASP A 359 -16.09 6.78 -26.32
CA ASP A 359 -16.53 7.81 -25.37
C ASP A 359 -15.58 9.01 -25.39
N TYR A 360 -14.27 8.78 -25.57
CA TYR A 360 -13.29 9.86 -25.66
C TYR A 360 -13.45 10.64 -26.96
N ARG A 361 -13.70 9.95 -28.09
CA ARG A 361 -13.96 10.61 -29.38
C ARG A 361 -15.20 11.50 -29.30
N PHE A 362 -16.28 10.97 -28.73
CA PHE A 362 -17.53 11.70 -28.55
C PHE A 362 -17.34 12.90 -27.62
N TRP A 363 -16.68 12.70 -26.48
CA TRP A 363 -16.36 13.78 -25.56
C TRP A 363 -15.49 14.86 -26.23
N TYR A 364 -14.44 14.47 -26.94
CA TYR A 364 -13.54 15.41 -27.62
C TYR A 364 -14.29 16.23 -28.67
N SER A 365 -15.13 15.59 -29.49
CA SER A 365 -15.95 16.28 -30.50
C SER A 365 -17.00 17.20 -29.88
N ASN A 366 -17.64 16.80 -28.77
CA ASN A 366 -18.59 17.65 -28.07
C ASN A 366 -17.93 18.78 -27.28
N THR A 367 -16.67 18.60 -26.88
CA THR A 367 -15.95 19.60 -26.09
C THR A 367 -15.26 20.61 -27.00
N PHE A 368 -14.69 20.17 -28.13
CA PHE A 368 -13.87 21.00 -29.02
C PHE A 368 -14.39 21.13 -30.45
N GLY A 369 -15.39 20.35 -30.85
CA GLY A 369 -15.96 20.37 -32.20
C GLY A 369 -17.05 21.43 -32.39
N SER A 370 -17.73 21.36 -33.54
CA SER A 370 -18.73 22.35 -33.97
C SER A 370 -19.95 22.45 -33.07
N ASN A 371 -20.28 21.36 -32.38
CA ASN A 371 -21.42 21.28 -31.47
C ASN A 371 -21.04 21.63 -30.03
N SER A 372 -19.88 22.25 -29.82
CA SER A 372 -19.38 22.52 -28.49
C SER A 372 -20.23 23.52 -27.71
N THR A 373 -20.56 23.15 -26.48
CA THR A 373 -21.21 24.02 -25.50
C THR A 373 -20.20 24.94 -24.78
N LEU A 374 -18.90 24.70 -24.95
CA LEU A 374 -17.83 25.54 -24.42
C LEU A 374 -17.68 26.81 -25.25
N LYS A 375 -18.32 27.89 -24.79
CA LYS A 375 -18.19 29.25 -25.33
C LYS A 375 -16.74 29.71 -25.49
N THR A 376 -15.81 29.10 -24.75
CA THR A 376 -14.35 29.29 -24.82
C THR A 376 -13.77 29.22 -26.23
N ILE A 377 -14.30 28.36 -27.09
CA ILE A 377 -13.80 28.14 -28.46
C ILE A 377 -14.20 29.28 -29.41
N SER A 378 -15.10 30.17 -29.01
CA SER A 378 -15.42 31.39 -29.76
C SER A 378 -14.46 32.55 -29.50
N ASN A 379 -13.67 32.48 -28.42
CA ASN A 379 -12.70 33.50 -28.03
C ASN A 379 -11.29 33.13 -28.53
N VAL A 380 -10.70 34.01 -29.36
CA VAL A 380 -9.37 33.79 -29.96
C VAL A 380 -8.27 33.56 -28.93
N THR A 381 -8.29 34.27 -27.80
CA THR A 381 -7.25 34.15 -26.76
C THR A 381 -7.33 32.81 -26.05
N LEU A 382 -8.54 32.41 -25.64
CA LEU A 382 -8.75 31.11 -24.98
C LEU A 382 -8.51 29.96 -25.96
N PHE A 383 -8.88 30.13 -27.22
CA PHE A 383 -8.58 29.16 -28.27
C PHE A 383 -7.07 28.96 -28.47
N LYS A 384 -6.29 30.05 -28.50
CA LYS A 384 -4.83 29.97 -28.55
C LYS A 384 -4.26 29.26 -27.32
N PHE A 385 -4.79 29.54 -26.13
CA PHE A 385 -4.41 28.82 -24.90
C PHE A 385 -4.66 27.31 -25.02
N VAL A 386 -5.84 26.91 -25.51
CA VAL A 386 -6.18 25.49 -25.75
C VAL A 386 -5.19 24.85 -26.72
N ILE A 387 -4.99 25.45 -27.90
CA ILE A 387 -4.08 24.90 -28.92
C ILE A 387 -2.64 24.82 -28.40
N ASN A 388 -2.14 25.87 -27.74
CA ASN A 388 -0.80 25.84 -27.17
C ASN A 388 -0.65 24.74 -26.11
N THR A 389 -1.68 24.54 -25.29
CA THR A 389 -1.67 23.45 -24.28
C THR A 389 -1.68 22.09 -24.95
N LEU A 390 -2.50 21.88 -25.98
CA LEU A 390 -2.49 20.64 -26.76
C LEU A 390 -1.14 20.39 -27.44
N ILE A 391 -0.52 21.44 -28.02
CA ILE A 391 0.83 21.35 -28.61
C ILE A 391 1.85 20.91 -27.55
N SER A 392 1.77 21.47 -26.33
CA SER A 392 2.68 21.10 -25.24
C SER A 392 2.56 19.64 -24.80
N LEU A 393 1.42 18.99 -25.06
CA LEU A 393 1.18 17.58 -24.73
C LEU A 393 1.69 16.62 -25.81
N ILE A 394 1.85 17.06 -27.07
CA ILE A 394 2.25 16.21 -28.21
C ILE A 394 3.45 15.29 -27.91
N PRO A 395 4.55 15.74 -27.27
CA PRO A 395 5.68 14.87 -26.97
C PRO A 395 5.31 13.64 -26.14
N TYR A 396 4.30 13.76 -25.28
CA TYR A 396 3.86 12.72 -24.34
C TYR A 396 2.68 11.89 -24.87
N GLU A 397 2.14 12.22 -26.03
CA GLU A 397 0.96 11.56 -26.57
C GLU A 397 1.30 10.19 -27.19
N PRO A 398 0.64 9.10 -26.77
CA PRO A 398 0.83 7.80 -27.41
C PRO A 398 0.19 7.77 -28.80
N LYS A 399 0.69 6.86 -29.66
CA LYS A 399 0.24 6.66 -31.05
C LYS A 399 -1.30 6.65 -31.19
N LEU A 400 -1.99 6.03 -30.23
CA LEU A 400 -3.45 5.92 -30.20
C LEU A 400 -4.15 7.28 -30.15
N PHE A 401 -3.76 8.15 -29.22
CA PHE A 401 -4.39 9.45 -29.02
C PHE A 401 -3.96 10.46 -30.08
N LEU A 402 -2.72 10.40 -30.58
CA LEU A 402 -2.29 11.20 -31.74
C LEU A 402 -3.18 10.94 -32.96
N LYS A 403 -3.45 9.67 -33.30
CA LYS A 403 -4.36 9.30 -34.41
C LYS A 403 -5.74 9.91 -34.21
N LEU A 404 -6.26 9.87 -32.98
CA LEU A 404 -7.57 10.44 -32.65
C LEU A 404 -7.58 11.96 -32.85
N HIS A 405 -6.59 12.68 -32.33
CA HIS A 405 -6.49 14.14 -32.47
C HIS A 405 -6.33 14.60 -33.93
N ILE A 406 -5.62 13.83 -34.75
CA ILE A 406 -5.49 14.10 -36.19
C ILE A 406 -6.86 14.00 -36.88
N ASN A 407 -7.62 12.95 -36.54
CA ASN A 407 -8.87 12.62 -37.21
C ASN A 407 -10.07 13.44 -36.72
N GLN A 408 -10.09 13.86 -35.45
CA GLN A 408 -11.20 14.64 -34.88
C GLN A 408 -11.14 16.12 -35.29
N GLY A 409 -12.30 16.71 -35.56
CA GLY A 409 -12.43 18.13 -35.85
C GLY A 409 -12.27 18.99 -34.60
N ILE A 410 -11.66 20.17 -34.74
CA ILE A 410 -11.65 21.22 -33.72
C ILE A 410 -12.31 22.43 -34.36
N ALA A 411 -13.41 22.91 -33.78
CA ALA A 411 -14.02 24.17 -34.19
C ALA A 411 -13.07 25.31 -33.83
N ALA A 412 -12.90 26.28 -34.73
CA ALA A 412 -11.98 27.39 -34.54
C ALA A 412 -12.67 28.73 -34.82
N PRO A 413 -12.33 29.80 -34.08
CA PRO A 413 -12.73 31.16 -34.45
C PRO A 413 -12.24 31.53 -35.86
N PRO A 414 -12.88 32.54 -36.49
CA PRO A 414 -12.36 33.13 -37.71
C PRO A 414 -10.87 33.48 -37.56
N LYS A 415 -10.07 33.18 -38.59
CA LYS A 415 -8.61 33.40 -38.66
C LYS A 415 -7.75 32.47 -37.77
N CYS A 416 -8.34 31.51 -37.04
CA CYS A 416 -7.58 30.56 -36.22
C CYS A 416 -7.42 29.17 -36.85
N ASN A 417 -7.97 28.94 -38.05
CA ASN A 417 -7.89 27.64 -38.74
C ASN A 417 -6.44 27.20 -39.05
N SER A 418 -5.52 28.15 -39.28
CA SER A 418 -4.10 27.82 -39.48
C SER A 418 -3.49 27.18 -38.24
N LEU A 419 -3.84 27.63 -37.03
CA LEU A 419 -3.36 27.04 -35.77
C LEU A 419 -3.81 25.58 -35.61
N VAL A 420 -5.04 25.25 -36.03
CA VAL A 420 -5.53 23.87 -36.02
C VAL A 420 -4.77 23.02 -37.04
N PHE A 421 -4.51 23.57 -38.22
CA PHE A 421 -3.76 22.88 -39.26
C PHE A 421 -2.32 22.59 -38.81
N ASP A 422 -1.65 23.58 -38.21
CA ASP A 422 -0.29 23.46 -37.68
C ASP A 422 -0.24 22.42 -36.54
N TYR A 423 -1.18 22.48 -35.59
CA TYR A 423 -1.33 21.48 -34.54
C TYR A 423 -1.44 20.06 -35.12
N LYS A 424 -2.34 19.85 -36.09
CA LYS A 424 -2.51 18.54 -36.72
C LYS A 424 -1.26 18.07 -37.47
N ASN A 425 -0.52 18.97 -38.09
CA ASN A 425 0.75 18.63 -38.73
C ASN A 425 1.82 18.21 -37.72
N LEU A 426 1.91 18.89 -36.57
CA LEU A 426 2.78 18.47 -35.47
C LEU A 426 2.40 17.08 -34.94
N CYS A 427 1.10 16.80 -34.77
CA CYS A 427 0.65 15.46 -34.39
C CYS A 427 1.03 14.38 -35.42
N ARG A 428 0.91 14.68 -36.73
CA ARG A 428 1.34 13.76 -37.80
C ARG A 428 2.84 13.53 -37.79
N ALA A 429 3.63 14.59 -37.68
CA ALA A 429 5.08 14.50 -37.62
C ALA A 429 5.53 13.65 -36.43
N ARG A 430 4.93 13.87 -35.26
CA ARG A 430 5.19 13.07 -34.06
C ARG A 430 4.77 11.61 -34.23
N LEU A 431 3.61 11.36 -34.82
CA LEU A 431 3.14 9.99 -35.08
C LEU A 431 4.09 9.23 -36.02
N GLU A 432 4.61 9.88 -37.06
CA GLU A 432 5.60 9.27 -37.96
C GLU A 432 6.93 8.99 -37.24
N GLU A 433 7.41 9.91 -36.40
CA GLU A 433 8.61 9.69 -35.58
C GLU A 433 8.46 8.46 -34.66
N LEU A 434 7.30 8.32 -34.00
CA LEU A 434 7.00 7.18 -33.15
C LEU A 434 6.85 5.86 -33.92
N LYS A 435 6.46 5.90 -35.21
CA LYS A 435 6.39 4.70 -36.06
C LYS A 435 7.78 4.24 -36.53
N GLN A 436 8.71 5.18 -36.72
CA GLN A 436 10.09 4.89 -37.14
C GLN A 436 10.97 4.37 -36.00
N THR A 437 10.54 4.55 -34.75
CA THR A 437 11.21 4.00 -33.59
C THR A 437 10.55 2.68 -33.18
N PRO A 438 11.31 1.62 -32.85
CA PRO A 438 10.72 0.39 -32.37
C PRO A 438 9.92 0.60 -31.07
N SER A 439 9.03 -0.34 -30.80
CA SER A 439 8.23 -0.41 -29.58
C SER A 439 8.52 -1.70 -28.82
N VAL A 440 8.39 -1.64 -27.50
CA VAL A 440 8.36 -2.81 -26.60
C VAL A 440 6.92 -3.09 -26.16
N LEU A 441 6.60 -4.34 -25.83
CA LEU A 441 5.26 -4.73 -25.43
C LEU A 441 5.19 -4.87 -23.90
N MET A 442 4.37 -4.03 -23.26
CA MET A 442 4.17 -4.01 -21.81
C MET A 442 2.72 -4.35 -21.50
N ASN A 443 2.43 -5.50 -20.90
CA ASN A 443 1.04 -5.92 -20.56
C ASN A 443 0.05 -5.74 -21.73
N GLY A 444 0.50 -6.10 -22.94
CA GLY A 444 -0.26 -5.97 -24.19
C GLY A 444 -0.36 -4.55 -24.75
N ILE A 445 0.43 -3.59 -24.28
CA ILE A 445 0.52 -2.21 -24.80
C ILE A 445 1.89 -1.96 -25.41
N GLU A 446 1.89 -1.48 -26.65
CA GLU A 446 3.11 -1.01 -27.31
C GLU A 446 3.57 0.32 -26.74
N ILE A 447 4.82 0.36 -26.27
CA ILE A 447 5.48 1.59 -25.83
C ILE A 447 6.67 1.85 -26.74
N ALA A 448 6.69 3.01 -27.38
CA ALA A 448 7.82 3.40 -28.22
C ALA A 448 9.07 3.59 -27.36
N VAL A 449 10.20 3.05 -27.81
CA VAL A 449 11.49 3.22 -27.12
C VAL A 449 11.89 4.70 -27.03
N LEU A 450 11.42 5.52 -27.99
CA LEU A 450 11.61 6.98 -27.95
C LEU A 450 10.98 7.59 -26.68
N HIS A 451 9.78 7.18 -26.29
CA HIS A 451 9.14 7.70 -25.08
C HIS A 451 9.90 7.30 -23.82
N LEU A 452 10.36 6.05 -23.73
CA LEU A 452 11.19 5.60 -22.60
C LEU A 452 12.46 6.46 -22.48
N ALA A 453 13.06 6.79 -23.62
CA ALA A 453 14.28 7.59 -23.67
C ALA A 453 14.04 9.07 -23.32
N GLU A 454 12.98 9.68 -23.85
CA GLU A 454 12.61 11.07 -23.54
C GLU A 454 12.27 11.24 -22.05
N GLU A 455 11.48 10.31 -21.49
CA GLU A 455 11.17 10.29 -20.06
C GLU A 455 12.44 10.16 -19.21
N SER A 456 13.37 9.29 -19.62
CA SER A 456 14.66 9.16 -18.93
C SER A 456 15.46 10.47 -18.96
N THR A 457 15.48 11.16 -20.11
CA THR A 457 16.20 12.44 -20.23
C THR A 457 15.53 13.57 -19.44
N LYS A 458 14.20 13.61 -19.39
CA LYS A 458 13.42 14.60 -18.64
C LYS A 458 13.68 14.53 -17.14
N HIS A 459 13.74 13.33 -16.58
CA HIS A 459 13.99 13.12 -15.15
C HIS A 459 15.48 12.96 -14.80
N ASN A 460 16.36 12.95 -15.81
CA ASN A 460 17.80 12.70 -15.65
C ASN A 460 18.09 11.41 -14.86
N CYS A 461 17.27 10.38 -15.08
CA CYS A 461 17.40 9.03 -14.52
C CYS A 461 16.89 8.00 -15.53
N VAL A 462 17.28 6.74 -15.42
CA VAL A 462 16.73 5.70 -16.30
C VAL A 462 15.27 5.45 -15.92
N CYS A 463 14.36 5.53 -16.90
CA CYS A 463 12.92 5.34 -16.68
C CYS A 463 12.66 3.97 -16.01
N PRO A 464 11.79 3.88 -14.99
CA PRO A 464 11.60 2.62 -14.26
C PRO A 464 11.06 1.48 -15.14
N ILE A 465 10.30 1.77 -16.19
CA ILE A 465 9.87 0.76 -17.17
C ILE A 465 11.08 0.19 -17.93
N MET A 466 12.04 1.03 -18.30
CA MET A 466 13.27 0.55 -18.95
C MET A 466 14.10 -0.31 -18.00
N VAL A 467 14.16 0.06 -16.71
CA VAL A 467 14.81 -0.75 -15.66
C VAL A 467 14.10 -2.10 -15.47
N ASP A 468 12.77 -2.12 -15.46
CA ASP A 468 11.98 -3.36 -15.40
C ASP A 468 12.26 -4.27 -16.62
N ILE A 469 12.28 -3.72 -17.83
CA ILE A 469 12.63 -4.47 -19.04
C ILE A 469 14.06 -5.03 -18.92
N LEU A 470 15.03 -4.20 -18.51
CA LEU A 470 16.41 -4.65 -18.33
C LEU A 470 16.53 -5.83 -17.34
N ARG A 471 15.77 -5.79 -16.24
CA ARG A 471 15.85 -6.79 -15.16
C ARG A 471 15.08 -8.07 -15.46
N ASN A 472 13.87 -7.93 -16.01
CA ASN A 472 12.90 -9.03 -16.10
C ASN A 472 12.71 -9.54 -17.53
N ARG A 473 13.15 -8.79 -18.55
CA ARG A 473 12.98 -9.08 -19.99
C ARG A 473 14.21 -8.66 -20.79
N TYR A 474 15.36 -9.20 -20.39
CA TYR A 474 16.67 -8.85 -20.95
C TYR A 474 16.72 -8.98 -22.48
N GLU A 475 16.12 -10.02 -23.07
CA GLU A 475 16.07 -10.19 -24.53
C GLU A 475 15.42 -8.97 -25.23
N GLU A 476 14.32 -8.45 -24.71
CA GLU A 476 13.67 -7.25 -25.26
C GLU A 476 14.60 -6.02 -25.14
N PHE A 477 15.33 -5.91 -24.04
CA PHE A 477 16.30 -4.84 -23.87
C PHE A 477 17.40 -4.91 -24.93
N PHE A 478 18.06 -6.06 -25.07
CA PHE A 478 19.21 -6.23 -25.97
C PHE A 478 18.82 -6.19 -27.45
N ASN A 479 17.66 -6.74 -27.82
CA ASN A 479 17.25 -6.82 -29.22
C ASN A 479 16.53 -5.55 -29.71
N ILE A 480 15.87 -4.80 -28.83
CA ILE A 480 15.00 -3.68 -29.22
C ILE A 480 15.54 -2.34 -28.71
N ILE A 481 15.87 -2.25 -27.42
CA ILE A 481 16.20 -0.97 -26.76
C ILE A 481 17.66 -0.60 -27.01
N LEU A 482 18.60 -1.51 -26.71
CA LEU A 482 20.04 -1.26 -26.79
C LEU A 482 20.49 -0.78 -28.18
N PRO A 483 20.00 -1.35 -29.31
CA PRO A 483 20.39 -0.88 -30.65
C PRO A 483 19.93 0.56 -30.92
N GLN A 484 18.86 1.04 -30.26
CA GLN A 484 18.45 2.45 -30.33
C GLN A 484 19.35 3.33 -29.47
N ILE A 485 19.71 2.87 -28.27
CA ILE A 485 20.57 3.59 -27.32
C ILE A 485 21.99 3.81 -27.89
N LEU A 486 22.49 2.85 -28.65
CA LEU A 486 23.80 2.95 -29.32
C LEU A 486 23.81 3.94 -30.50
N ARG A 487 22.65 4.46 -30.93
CA ARG A 487 22.60 5.51 -31.96
C ARG A 487 23.09 6.83 -31.36
N ASN A 488 23.98 7.51 -32.08
CA ASN A 488 24.47 8.85 -31.73
C ASN A 488 23.43 9.94 -32.05
N LYS A 489 22.23 9.81 -31.51
CA LYS A 489 21.11 10.75 -31.67
C LYS A 489 20.49 11.02 -30.30
N MET A 490 20.15 12.28 -30.01
CA MET A 490 19.29 12.59 -28.86
C MET A 490 17.88 12.00 -29.07
N PRO A 491 17.21 11.51 -28.01
CA PRO A 491 17.61 11.46 -26.60
C PRO A 491 18.54 10.28 -26.22
N PHE A 492 18.75 9.31 -27.11
CA PHE A 492 19.43 8.04 -26.83
C PHE A 492 20.85 8.17 -26.27
N THR A 493 21.64 9.12 -26.78
CA THR A 493 23.01 9.36 -26.27
C THR A 493 23.02 9.73 -24.78
N LYS A 494 22.03 10.49 -24.31
CA LYS A 494 21.92 10.84 -22.90
C LYS A 494 21.48 9.65 -22.05
N VAL A 495 20.58 8.81 -22.56
CA VAL A 495 20.17 7.55 -21.89
C VAL A 495 21.34 6.58 -21.75
N LYS A 496 22.18 6.45 -22.79
CA LYS A 496 23.43 5.68 -22.73
C LYS A 496 24.31 6.12 -21.55
N GLN A 497 24.51 7.43 -21.40
CA GLN A 497 25.26 7.99 -20.28
C GLN A 497 24.59 7.71 -18.93
N LEU A 498 23.26 7.79 -18.85
CA LEU A 498 22.52 7.50 -17.62
C LEU A 498 22.66 6.02 -17.21
N LEU A 499 22.55 5.09 -18.17
CA LEU A 499 22.71 3.66 -17.93
C LEU A 499 24.12 3.32 -17.41
N LEU A 500 25.16 3.93 -17.98
CA LEU A 500 26.54 3.80 -17.51
C LEU A 500 26.75 4.43 -16.13
N ASN A 501 26.35 5.69 -15.96
CA ASN A 501 26.55 6.43 -14.71
C ASN A 501 25.81 5.79 -13.52
N GLN A 502 24.64 5.20 -13.77
CA GLN A 502 23.84 4.53 -12.74
C GLN A 502 24.19 3.05 -12.57
N GLN A 503 25.20 2.57 -13.32
CA GLN A 503 25.73 1.19 -13.29
C GLN A 503 24.68 0.12 -13.63
N TYR A 504 23.76 0.45 -14.55
CA TYR A 504 22.82 -0.53 -15.09
C TYR A 504 23.48 -1.43 -16.15
N ILE A 505 24.45 -0.90 -16.90
CA ILE A 505 25.25 -1.61 -17.90
C ILE A 505 26.73 -1.21 -17.76
N THR A 506 27.65 -2.05 -18.25
CA THR A 506 29.09 -1.76 -18.30
C THR A 506 29.52 -1.24 -19.67
N ASP A 507 30.71 -0.64 -19.75
CA ASP A 507 31.33 -0.29 -21.03
C ASP A 507 31.59 -1.53 -21.89
N ASP A 508 31.87 -2.69 -21.27
CA ASP A 508 32.06 -3.96 -21.98
C ASP A 508 30.79 -4.35 -22.75
N VAL A 509 29.61 -4.28 -22.12
CA VAL A 509 28.32 -4.54 -22.79
C VAL A 509 28.15 -3.67 -24.04
N ILE A 510 28.56 -2.40 -23.95
CA ILE A 510 28.45 -1.45 -25.07
C ILE A 510 29.43 -1.81 -26.18
N HIS A 511 30.63 -2.31 -25.85
CA HIS A 511 31.64 -2.74 -26.80
C HIS A 511 31.27 -4.06 -27.49
N PHE A 512 30.71 -5.02 -26.76
CA PHE A 512 30.26 -6.32 -27.31
C PHE A 512 29.05 -6.18 -28.23
N CYS A 513 28.17 -5.20 -27.99
CA CYS A 513 26.98 -4.97 -28.83
C CYS A 513 27.21 -3.98 -29.99
N GLN A 514 28.44 -3.52 -30.24
CA GLN A 514 28.72 -2.79 -31.48
C GLN A 514 28.58 -3.77 -32.65
N PRO A 515 27.76 -3.47 -33.67
CA PRO A 515 27.57 -4.38 -34.79
C PRO A 515 28.92 -4.58 -35.49
N ASP A 516 29.34 -5.85 -35.60
CA ASP A 516 30.31 -6.28 -36.61
C ASP A 516 29.75 -5.81 -37.98
N PRO A 517 30.57 -5.32 -38.94
CA PRO A 517 30.07 -4.77 -40.20
C PRO A 517 29.16 -5.72 -41.00
N ASP A 518 29.18 -7.01 -40.69
CA ASP A 518 28.41 -8.08 -41.35
C ASP A 518 27.16 -8.57 -40.58
N GLY A 519 26.75 -7.89 -39.50
CA GLY A 519 25.38 -7.98 -38.98
C GLY A 519 24.95 -9.30 -38.33
N LYS A 520 25.88 -10.05 -37.73
CA LYS A 520 25.53 -11.17 -36.82
C LYS A 520 25.57 -10.70 -35.37
N ILE A 521 24.50 -10.98 -34.62
CA ILE A 521 24.45 -10.87 -33.15
C ILE A 521 24.38 -12.32 -32.61
N PHE A 522 25.17 -12.60 -31.57
CA PHE A 522 25.79 -13.88 -31.19
C PHE A 522 24.98 -14.84 -30.29
N ASP A 523 25.59 -16.03 -30.10
CA ASP A 523 25.22 -17.26 -29.38
C ASP A 523 24.89 -17.12 -27.87
N GLU A 524 24.13 -18.10 -27.37
CA GLU A 524 23.32 -18.15 -26.14
C GLU A 524 24.08 -18.32 -24.79
N ASP A 525 25.42 -18.33 -24.74
CA ASP A 525 26.15 -18.92 -23.60
C ASP A 525 26.76 -17.95 -22.54
N GLU A 526 26.45 -16.64 -22.54
CA GLU A 526 27.06 -15.67 -21.57
C GLU A 526 26.03 -14.82 -20.77
N GLU A 527 24.97 -15.43 -20.23
CA GLU A 527 23.90 -14.71 -19.50
C GLU A 527 24.33 -14.07 -18.16
N ASP A 528 25.36 -14.59 -17.47
CA ASP A 528 25.66 -14.23 -16.08
C ASP A 528 26.62 -13.03 -15.88
N ALA A 529 27.21 -12.47 -16.95
CA ALA A 529 28.31 -11.51 -16.82
C ALA A 529 27.92 -10.02 -16.88
N PHE A 530 26.66 -9.66 -17.18
CA PHE A 530 26.38 -8.33 -17.77
C PHE A 530 25.52 -7.35 -16.95
N ILE A 531 25.03 -7.70 -15.76
CA ILE A 531 24.15 -6.82 -14.94
C ILE A 531 24.83 -6.46 -13.60
N CYS A 532 25.26 -5.21 -13.45
CA CYS A 532 26.01 -4.75 -12.26
C CYS A 532 25.17 -4.43 -11.01
N LYS A 533 23.83 -4.49 -11.06
CA LYS A 533 22.97 -4.31 -9.86
C LYS A 533 21.78 -5.28 -9.86
N LYS A 534 21.87 -6.30 -8.99
CA LYS A 534 20.69 -6.98 -8.43
C LYS A 534 19.91 -6.02 -7.55
#